data_AF-A0A436WLE1-F1
#
_entry.id   AF-A0A436WLE1-F1
#
_cell.length_a   1.000
_cell.length_b   1.000
_cell.length_c   1.000
_cell.angle_alpha   90.00
_cell.angle_beta   90.00
_cell.angle_gamma   90.00
#
_symmetry.space_group_name_H-M   'P 1'
#
loop_
_entity.id
_entity.type
_entity.pdbx_description
1 polymer ?
#
loop_
_entity_poly.entity_id
_entity_poly.type
_entity_poly.pdbx_seq_one_letter_code
_entity_poly.pdbx_strand_id
1 'polypeptide(L)'
;FAGWRRAIADKLRVDRLAGRDEGMDPDRYAALAVAAYSGAMSMAKTAQDAGLLRDCLAGLEQGAPSPQSGLAARRRRRVLRRPP
;
A
#
# COMPACT_ATOMS: atom_id res chain seq x y z
N PHE A 1 -0.01 13.17 13.85
CA PHE A 1 -0.01 12.39 12.60
C PHE A 1 1.28 12.44 11.78
N ALA A 2 2.13 13.49 11.87
CA ALA A 2 3.33 13.61 11.03
C ALA A 2 4.34 12.46 11.17
N GLY A 3 4.63 12.00 12.39
CA GLY A 3 5.54 10.87 12.63
C GLY A 3 5.07 9.56 11.97
N TRP A 4 3.78 9.24 12.10
CA TRP A 4 3.18 8.08 11.45
C TRP A 4 3.27 8.15 9.92
N ARG A 5 2.95 9.31 9.34
CA ARG A 5 3.07 9.49 7.88
C ARG A 5 4.51 9.29 7.40
N ARG A 6 5.49 9.83 8.14
CA ARG A 6 6.91 9.67 7.82
C ARG A 6 7.35 8.21 7.85
N ALA A 7 7.01 7.46 8.91
CA ALA A 7 7.36 6.05 9.03
C ALA A 7 6.79 5.20 7.88
N ILE A 8 5.54 5.45 7.49
CA ILE A 8 4.90 4.76 6.36
C ILE A 8 5.59 5.10 5.04
N ALA A 9 5.84 6.39 4.79
CA ALA A 9 6.51 6.85 3.57
C ALA A 9 7.94 6.28 3.46
N ASP A 10 8.69 6.24 4.57
CA ASP A 10 10.03 5.68 4.63
C ASP A 10 10.03 4.18 4.28
N LYS A 11 9.07 3.42 4.83
CA LYS A 11 8.89 1.99 4.50
C LYS A 11 8.61 1.80 3.01
N LEU A 12 7.73 2.61 2.42
CA LEU A 12 7.39 2.53 0.99
C LEU A 12 8.56 2.89 0.08
N ARG A 13 9.38 3.88 0.45
CA ARG A 13 10.61 4.22 -0.28
C ARG A 13 11.59 3.04 -0.30
N VAL A 14 11.75 2.35 0.83
CA VAL A 14 12.58 1.14 0.93
C VAL A 14 12.03 0.02 0.02
N ASP A 15 10.71 -0.17 -0.01
CA ASP A 15 10.09 -1.17 -0.89
C ASP A 15 10.23 -0.84 -2.38
N ARG A 16 10.11 0.44 -2.75
CA ARG A 16 10.34 0.91 -4.12
C ARG A 16 11.78 0.69 -4.57
N LEU A 17 12.76 1.01 -3.72
CA LEU A 17 14.17 0.74 -4.00
C LEU A 17 14.46 -0.75 -4.18
N ALA A 18 13.70 -1.62 -3.52
CA ALA A 18 13.77 -3.07 -3.70
C ALA A 18 13.03 -3.58 -4.97
N GLY A 19 12.53 -2.69 -5.82
CA GLY A 19 11.82 -3.02 -7.05
C GLY A 19 10.44 -3.65 -6.82
N ARG A 20 9.85 -3.45 -5.63
CA ARG A 20 8.55 -4.03 -5.25
C ARG A 20 7.35 -3.16 -5.63
N ASP A 21 7.56 -1.87 -5.87
CA ASP A 21 6.49 -0.94 -6.24
C ASP A 21 7.04 0.31 -6.95
N GLU A 22 6.56 0.61 -8.16
CA GLU A 22 7.00 1.79 -8.94
C GLU A 22 5.87 2.80 -9.20
N GLY A 23 4.63 2.54 -8.80
CA GLY A 23 3.48 3.35 -9.24
C GLY A 23 3.05 4.46 -8.28
N MET A 24 3.37 4.34 -6.99
CA MET A 24 2.75 5.14 -5.94
C MET A 24 3.70 6.20 -5.35
N ASP A 25 3.17 7.39 -5.07
CA ASP A 25 3.88 8.42 -4.30
C ASP A 25 3.81 8.06 -2.80
N PRO A 26 4.96 7.76 -2.14
CA PRO A 26 5.00 7.35 -0.74
C PRO A 26 4.36 8.35 0.22
N ASP A 27 4.52 9.65 -0.01
CA ASP A 27 4.00 10.68 0.88
C ASP A 27 2.47 10.82 0.73
N ARG A 28 1.96 10.72 -0.50
CA ARG A 28 0.51 10.72 -0.76
C ARG A 28 -0.17 9.51 -0.16
N TYR A 29 0.42 8.31 -0.31
CA TYR A 29 -0.15 7.11 0.30
C TYR A 29 -0.13 7.17 1.82
N ALA A 30 0.98 7.62 2.41
CA ALA A 30 1.07 7.77 3.86
C ALA A 30 0.02 8.75 4.41
N ALA A 31 -0.24 9.85 3.70
CA ALA A 31 -1.33 10.77 4.05
C ALA A 31 -2.71 10.11 3.94
N LEU A 32 -2.98 9.37 2.86
CA LEU A 32 -4.22 8.63 2.65
C LEU A 32 -4.46 7.60 3.75
N ALA A 33 -3.47 6.75 4.04
CA ALA A 33 -3.58 5.67 5.02
C ALA A 33 -3.89 6.22 6.42
N VAL A 34 -3.18 7.28 6.83
CA VAL A 34 -3.41 7.90 8.15
C VAL A 34 -4.79 8.55 8.21
N ALA A 35 -5.24 9.23 7.16
CA ALA A 35 -6.56 9.85 7.10
C ALA A 35 -7.68 8.79 7.17
N ALA A 36 -7.57 7.73 6.36
CA ALA A 36 -8.54 6.64 6.29
C ALA A 36 -8.67 5.92 7.65
N TYR A 37 -7.56 5.50 8.25
CA TYR A 37 -7.59 4.83 9.55
C TYR A 37 -8.11 5.73 10.68
N SER A 38 -7.77 7.02 10.67
CA SER A 38 -8.24 7.96 11.69
C SER A 38 -9.76 8.22 11.55
N GLY A 39 -10.26 8.28 10.32
CA GLY A 39 -11.70 8.35 10.04
C GLY A 39 -12.43 7.07 10.47
N ALA A 40 -11.88 5.90 10.14
CA ALA A 40 -12.42 4.62 10.55
C ALA A 40 -12.45 4.47 12.07
N MET A 41 -11.40 4.91 12.78
CA MET A 41 -11.36 4.91 14.25
C MET A 41 -12.44 5.81 14.85
N SER A 42 -12.69 6.98 14.25
CA SER A 42 -13.77 7.87 14.67
C SER A 42 -15.14 7.23 14.49
N MET A 43 -15.40 6.58 13.34
CA MET A 43 -16.66 5.87 13.08
C MET A 43 -16.82 4.66 14.02
N ALA A 44 -15.76 3.87 14.20
CA ALA A 44 -15.74 2.71 15.09
C ALA A 44 -16.07 3.10 16.54
N LYS A 45 -15.51 4.23 17.01
CA LYS A 45 -15.82 4.75 18.35
C LYS A 45 -17.29 5.13 18.48
N THR A 46 -17.87 5.80 17.50
CA THR A 46 -19.29 6.20 17.53
C THR A 46 -20.22 4.99 17.47
N ALA A 47 -19.91 4.01 16.63
CA ALA A 47 -20.72 2.79 16.46
C ALA A 47 -20.48 1.72 17.55
N GLN A 48 -19.42 1.87 18.35
CA GLN A 48 -18.90 0.80 19.22
C GLN A 48 -18.62 -0.50 18.46
N ASP A 49 -18.17 -0.37 17.20
CA ASP A 49 -17.91 -1.49 16.30
C ASP A 49 -16.49 -1.42 15.73
N ALA A 50 -15.65 -2.37 16.16
CA ALA A 50 -14.29 -2.52 15.65
C ALA A 50 -14.23 -3.11 14.22
N GLY A 51 -15.36 -3.60 13.68
CA GLY A 51 -15.49 -4.07 12.30
C GLY A 51 -15.07 -3.03 11.27
N LEU A 52 -15.41 -1.76 11.52
CA LEU A 52 -15.06 -0.63 10.65
C LEU A 52 -13.53 -0.47 10.44
N LEU A 53 -12.71 -0.88 11.40
CA LEU A 53 -11.24 -0.88 11.24
C LEU A 53 -10.77 -1.98 10.29
N ARG A 54 -11.43 -3.14 10.32
CA ARG A 54 -11.14 -4.28 9.44
C ARG A 54 -11.56 -3.96 8.01
N ASP A 55 -12.70 -3.30 7.82
CA ASP A 55 -13.17 -2.86 6.51
C ASP A 55 -12.22 -1.81 5.90
N CYS A 56 -11.75 -0.86 6.74
CA CYS A 56 -10.75 0.11 6.33
C CYS A 56 -9.43 -0.55 5.89
N LEU A 57 -8.95 -1.55 6.63
CA LEU A 57 -7.77 -2.32 6.25
C LEU A 57 -7.96 -3.02 4.90
N ALA A 58 -9.07 -3.74 4.74
CA ALA A 58 -9.38 -4.46 3.51
C ALA A 58 -9.41 -3.53 2.28
N GLY A 59 -9.98 -2.33 2.42
CA GLY A 59 -9.97 -1.32 1.36
C GLY A 59 -8.57 -0.80 1.03
N LEU A 60 -7.72 -0.58 2.04
CA LEU A 60 -6.34 -0.15 1.83
C LEU A 60 -5.48 -1.24 1.17
N GLU A 61 -5.71 -2.51 1.48
CA GLU A 61 -5.01 -3.64 0.85
C GLU A 61 -5.41 -3.84 -0.61
N GLN A 62 -6.67 -3.62 -0.96
CA GLN A 62 -7.14 -3.67 -2.34
C GLN A 62 -6.56 -2.54 -3.20
N GLY A 63 -6.39 -1.35 -2.62
CA GLY A 63 -5.75 -0.21 -3.28
C GLY A 63 -4.22 -0.20 -3.17
N ALA A 64 -3.64 -1.08 -2.35
CA ALA A 64 -2.20 -1.19 -2.19
C ALA A 64 -1.57 -1.85 -3.42
N PRO A 65 -0.31 -1.49 -3.75
CA PRO A 65 0.43 -2.18 -4.80
C PRO A 65 0.49 -3.68 -4.49
N SER A 66 0.09 -4.49 -5.48
CA SER A 66 0.16 -5.94 -5.35
C SER A 66 1.64 -6.37 -5.19
N PRO A 67 1.99 -7.14 -4.14
CA PRO A 67 3.35 -7.66 -3.97
C PRO A 67 3.78 -8.63 -5.11
N GLN A 68 2.85 -9.02 -5.99
CA GLN A 68 3.07 -9.99 -7.07
C GLN A 68 3.43 -9.34 -8.42
N SER A 69 3.34 -8.01 -8.56
CA SER A 69 3.59 -7.32 -9.84
C SER A 69 5.02 -7.53 -10.37
N GLY A 70 6.00 -7.73 -9.48
CA GLY A 70 7.40 -8.01 -9.87
C GLY A 70 7.62 -9.40 -10.47
N LEU A 71 6.86 -10.42 -10.08
CA LEU A 71 7.01 -11.79 -10.59
C LEU A 71 6.45 -11.92 -12.01
N ALA A 72 5.31 -11.27 -12.28
CA ALA A 72 4.70 -11.26 -13.62
C ALA A 72 5.57 -10.52 -14.65
N ALA A 73 6.19 -9.39 -14.26
CA ALA A 73 7.10 -8.63 -15.12
C ALA A 73 8.36 -9.43 -15.49
N ARG A 74 8.91 -10.22 -14.55
CA ARG A 74 10.11 -11.05 -14.77
C ARG A 74 9.83 -12.22 -15.72
N ARG A 75 8.64 -12.83 -15.64
CA ARG A 75 8.23 -13.93 -16.54
C ARG A 75 8.10 -13.47 -17.99
N ARG A 76 7.55 -12.27 -18.24
CA ARG A 76 7.40 -11.71 -19.59
C ARG A 76 8.74 -11.41 -20.27
N ARG A 77 9.74 -10.89 -19.54
CA ARG A 77 11.08 -10.64 -20.11
C ARG A 77 11.82 -11.92 -20.50
N ARG A 78 11.52 -13.05 -19.86
CA ARG A 78 12.16 -14.34 -20.18
C ARG A 78 11.64 -14.97 -21.47
N VAL A 79 10.37 -14.71 -21.81
CA VAL A 79 9.74 -15.26 -23.03
C VAL A 79 10.20 -14.50 -24.28
N LEU A 80 10.47 -13.19 -24.17
CA LEU A 80 10.90 -12.34 -25.30
C LEU A 80 12.40 -12.44 -25.64
N ARG A 81 13.19 -13.21 -24.87
CA ARG A 81 14.64 -13.36 -25.05
C ARG A 81 15.06 -14.75 -25.54
N ARG A 82 14.28 -15.36 -26.43
CA ARG A 82 14.69 -16.58 -27.13
C ARG A 82 15.10 -16.20 -28.56
N PRO A 83 16.40 -16.03 -28.86
CA PRO A 83 16.86 -15.95 -30.24
C PRO A 83 16.83 -17.36 -30.89
N PRO A 84 16.76 -17.43 -32.23
CA PRO A 84 16.81 -18.68 -33.00
C PRO A 84 18.15 -19.41 -32.88
#